data_AF-A0A1G4H745-F1
#
_entry.id   AF-A0A1G4H745-F1
#
_cell.length_a   1.000
_cell.length_b   1.000
_cell.length_c   1.000
_cell.angle_alpha   90.00
_cell.angle_beta   90.00
_cell.angle_gamma   90.00
#
_symmetry.space_group_name_H-M   'P 1'
#
loop_
_entity.id
_entity.type
_entity.pdbx_description
1 polymer ?
#
loop_
_entity_poly.entity_id
_entity_poly.type
_entity_poly.pdbx_seq_one_letter_code
_entity_poly.pdbx_strand_id
1 'polypeptide(L)'
;MNSIKDKLTKEVKNFKRTALLRGSPAFRISVWFSGITVGLVWILISEYNNPKSNNMFFKKKEADFFTKEEIEKWNKPYYSKGDYTTVVMDSNMTADEKRKHILKGINNTK
;
A
#
# COMPACT_ATOMS: atom_id res chain seq x y z
N MET A 1 -31.37 25.45 31.56
CA MET A 1 -30.42 24.51 30.94
C MET A 1 -31.08 23.27 30.29
N ASN A 2 -32.41 23.24 30.07
CA ASN A 2 -33.13 22.08 29.48
C ASN A 2 -33.70 22.33 28.06
N SER A 3 -33.87 23.59 27.64
CA SER A 3 -34.54 23.94 26.38
C SER A 3 -33.87 23.35 25.12
N ILE A 4 -32.54 23.34 25.05
CA ILE A 4 -31.81 22.84 23.86
C ILE A 4 -31.93 21.31 23.74
N LYS A 5 -31.84 20.60 24.87
CA LYS A 5 -32.01 19.13 24.92
C LYS A 5 -33.44 18.73 24.57
N ASP A 6 -34.43 19.47 25.04
CA ASP A 6 -35.85 19.24 24.71
C ASP A 6 -36.14 19.52 23.23
N LYS A 7 -35.52 20.54 22.65
CA LYS A 7 -35.63 20.84 21.22
C LYS A 7 -34.98 19.72 20.37
N LEU A 8 -33.78 19.29 20.72
CA LEU A 8 -33.08 18.19 20.05
C LEU A 8 -33.86 16.87 20.12
N THR A 9 -34.36 16.50 21.28
CA THR A 9 -35.16 15.26 21.44
C THR A 9 -36.47 15.32 20.65
N LYS A 10 -37.13 16.49 20.57
CA LYS A 10 -38.33 16.69 19.75
C LYS A 10 -38.03 16.59 18.25
N GLU A 11 -36.92 17.19 17.80
CA GLU A 11 -36.45 17.09 16.42
C GLU A 11 -36.05 15.66 16.05
N VAL A 12 -35.34 14.93 16.93
CA VAL A 12 -34.99 13.52 16.73
C VAL A 12 -36.25 12.64 16.67
N LYS A 13 -37.24 12.88 17.52
CA LYS A 13 -38.51 12.14 17.52
C LYS A 13 -39.31 12.38 16.24
N ASN A 14 -39.36 13.63 15.77
CA ASN A 14 -39.98 13.99 14.50
C ASN A 14 -39.20 13.40 13.31
N PHE A 15 -37.87 13.46 13.34
CA PHE A 15 -37.01 12.88 12.32
C PHE A 15 -37.20 11.36 12.25
N LYS A 16 -37.22 10.65 13.38
CA LYS A 16 -37.49 9.20 13.41
C LYS A 16 -38.84 8.84 12.79
N ARG A 17 -39.89 9.62 13.10
CA ARG A 17 -41.23 9.44 12.51
C ARG A 17 -41.22 9.69 11.00
N THR A 18 -40.56 10.74 10.55
CA THR A 18 -40.51 11.15 9.13
C THR A 18 -39.53 10.33 8.29
N ALA A 19 -38.45 9.82 8.88
CA ALA A 19 -37.48 8.95 8.22
C ALA A 19 -38.08 7.57 7.90
N LEU A 20 -39.00 7.07 8.74
CA LEU A 20 -39.74 5.82 8.48
C LEU A 20 -40.85 5.95 7.43
N LEU A 21 -41.27 7.18 7.10
CA LEU A 21 -42.23 7.42 6.01
C LEU A 21 -41.51 7.30 4.66
N ARG A 22 -41.69 6.15 4.00
CA ARG A 22 -41.22 5.89 2.62
C ARG A 22 -41.67 7.02 1.70
N GLY A 23 -40.72 7.82 1.23
CA GLY A 23 -40.95 8.94 0.30
C GLY A 23 -40.55 10.31 0.84
N SER A 24 -40.26 10.45 2.15
CA SER A 24 -39.78 11.72 2.69
C SER A 24 -38.40 12.11 2.13
N PRO A 25 -38.10 13.42 1.98
CA PRO A 25 -36.78 13.86 1.54
C PRO A 25 -35.65 13.32 2.42
N ALA A 26 -35.89 13.23 3.73
CA ALA A 26 -34.95 12.66 4.69
C ALA A 26 -34.66 11.18 4.40
N PHE A 27 -35.69 10.38 4.07
CA PHE A 27 -35.50 8.98 3.68
C PHE A 27 -34.64 8.85 2.42
N ARG A 28 -34.91 9.64 1.38
CA ARG A 28 -34.12 9.63 0.14
C ARG A 28 -32.65 9.96 0.38
N ILE A 29 -32.38 11.00 1.18
CA ILE A 29 -31.01 11.40 1.54
C ILE A 29 -30.34 10.30 2.35
N SER A 30 -31.05 9.68 3.30
CA SER A 30 -30.49 8.61 4.13
C SER A 30 -30.08 7.38 3.32
N VAL A 31 -30.84 7.02 2.28
CA VAL A 31 -30.49 5.91 1.37
C VAL A 31 -29.20 6.22 0.63
N TRP A 32 -29.10 7.39 0.00
CA TRP A 32 -27.88 7.83 -0.69
C TRP A 32 -26.68 7.90 0.25
N PHE A 33 -26.87 8.49 1.43
CA PHE A 33 -25.83 8.59 2.44
C PHE A 33 -25.37 7.21 2.90
N SER A 34 -26.28 6.26 3.12
CA SER A 34 -25.92 4.89 3.48
C SER A 34 -25.11 4.20 2.38
N GLY A 35 -25.52 4.34 1.11
CA GLY A 35 -24.80 3.75 -0.03
C GLY A 35 -23.39 4.31 -0.17
N ILE A 36 -23.24 5.64 -0.05
CA ILE A 36 -21.93 6.30 -0.10
C ILE A 36 -21.06 5.86 1.08
N THR A 37 -21.63 5.81 2.29
CA THR A 37 -20.88 5.44 3.50
C THR A 37 -20.40 4.00 3.42
N VAL A 38 -21.26 3.06 3.01
CA VAL A 38 -20.88 1.65 2.83
C VAL A 38 -19.80 1.52 1.74
N GLY A 39 -19.93 2.25 0.63
CA GLY A 39 -18.93 2.27 -0.44
C GLY A 39 -17.57 2.78 0.05
N LEU A 40 -17.54 3.89 0.80
CA LEU A 40 -16.31 4.45 1.36
C LEU A 40 -15.65 3.51 2.37
N VAL A 41 -16.45 2.90 3.26
CA VAL A 41 -15.94 1.92 4.23
C VAL A 41 -15.35 0.71 3.51
N TRP A 42 -16.00 0.23 2.45
CA TRP A 42 -15.47 -0.86 1.63
C TRP A 42 -14.13 -0.50 0.98
N ILE A 43 -14.02 0.71 0.40
CA ILE A 43 -12.77 1.20 -0.19
C ILE A 43 -11.68 1.28 0.87
N LEU A 44 -11.97 1.82 2.06
CA LEU A 44 -11.01 1.90 3.16
C LEU A 44 -10.49 0.52 3.59
N ILE A 45 -11.39 -0.45 3.77
CA ILE A 45 -11.01 -1.82 4.13
C ILE A 45 -10.19 -2.47 3.02
N SER A 46 -10.58 -2.27 1.75
CA SER A 46 -9.87 -2.80 0.60
C SER A 46 -8.45 -2.23 0.48
N GLU A 47 -8.30 -0.90 0.62
CA GLU A 47 -7.00 -0.24 0.60
C GLU A 47 -6.13 -0.61 1.81
N TYR A 48 -6.75 -0.80 2.98
CA TYR A 48 -6.04 -1.24 4.18
C TYR A 48 -5.45 -2.65 4.02
N ASN A 49 -6.22 -3.58 3.47
CA ASN A 49 -5.79 -4.96 3.28
C ASN A 49 -4.79 -5.12 2.12
N ASN A 50 -4.92 -4.31 1.06
CA ASN A 50 -4.05 -4.36 -0.12
C ASN A 50 -3.62 -2.94 -0.54
N PRO A 51 -2.67 -2.32 0.19
CA PRO A 51 -2.21 -0.99 -0.12
C PRO A 51 -1.40 -1.00 -1.42
N LYS A 52 -1.82 -0.23 -2.42
CA LYS A 52 -1.08 0.00 -3.67
C LYS A 52 -0.27 1.29 -3.58
N SER A 53 0.68 1.49 -4.49
CA SER A 53 1.51 2.69 -4.56
C SER A 53 0.69 3.97 -4.86
N ASN A 54 -0.38 3.86 -5.64
CA ASN A 54 -1.23 4.97 -6.09
C ASN A 54 -2.59 5.10 -5.37
N ASN A 55 -2.74 4.55 -4.18
CA ASN A 55 -3.99 4.65 -3.41
C ASN A 55 -4.21 6.05 -2.80
N MET A 56 -5.47 6.43 -2.57
CA MET A 56 -5.84 7.74 -2.02
C MET A 56 -5.65 7.83 -0.50
N PHE A 57 -6.03 6.80 0.26
CA PHE A 57 -6.00 6.84 1.72
C PHE A 57 -4.78 6.13 2.32
N PHE A 58 -4.47 4.92 1.83
CA PHE A 58 -3.36 4.13 2.34
C PHE A 58 -2.35 3.79 1.26
N LYS A 59 -1.16 4.39 1.34
CA LYS A 59 -0.04 4.08 0.45
C LYS A 59 0.74 2.86 0.92
N LYS A 60 1.18 2.04 -0.03
CA LYS A 60 2.11 0.94 0.21
C LYS A 60 3.40 1.49 0.86
N LYS A 61 3.76 0.94 2.02
CA LYS A 61 4.98 1.34 2.76
C LYS A 61 6.25 0.66 2.24
N GLU A 62 6.08 -0.46 1.55
CA GLU A 62 7.17 -1.21 0.95
C GLU A 62 7.56 -0.58 -0.38
N ALA A 63 8.87 -0.49 -0.62
CA ALA A 63 9.40 -0.10 -1.92
C ALA A 63 8.96 -1.12 -2.98
N ASP A 64 8.61 -0.64 -4.18
CA ASP A 64 8.35 -1.54 -5.29
C ASP A 64 9.65 -2.28 -5.66
N PHE A 65 9.54 -3.58 -5.90
CA PHE A 65 10.67 -4.40 -6.32
C PHE A 65 11.12 -3.94 -7.70
N PHE A 66 12.41 -3.66 -7.86
CA PHE A 66 12.98 -3.38 -9.16
C PHE A 66 12.79 -4.56 -10.10
N THR A 67 12.33 -4.31 -11.32
CA THR A 67 12.27 -5.37 -12.34
C THR A 67 13.67 -5.77 -12.78
N LYS A 68 13.81 -6.97 -13.36
CA LYS A 68 15.11 -7.44 -13.86
C LYS A 68 15.70 -6.47 -14.89
N GLU A 69 14.85 -5.85 -15.72
CA GLU A 69 15.32 -4.86 -16.70
C GLU A 69 15.80 -3.57 -16.03
N GLU A 70 15.13 -3.11 -14.96
CA GLU A 70 15.57 -1.94 -14.21
C GLU A 70 16.90 -2.19 -13.52
N ILE A 71 17.08 -3.36 -12.91
CA ILE A 71 18.33 -3.79 -12.29
C ILE A 71 19.45 -3.84 -13.34
N GLU A 72 19.20 -4.43 -14.51
CA GLU A 72 20.17 -4.52 -15.60
C GLU A 72 20.57 -3.12 -16.09
N LYS A 73 19.59 -2.23 -16.29
CA LYS A 73 19.85 -0.84 -16.70
C LYS A 73 20.65 -0.07 -15.64
N TRP A 74 20.34 -0.30 -14.37
CA TRP A 74 21.06 0.32 -13.25
C TRP A 74 22.50 -0.20 -13.14
N ASN A 75 22.71 -1.49 -13.43
CA ASN A 75 24.03 -2.13 -13.40
C ASN A 75 24.86 -1.90 -14.66
N LYS A 76 24.23 -1.51 -15.78
CA LYS A 76 24.87 -1.24 -17.09
C LYS A 76 26.16 -0.41 -17.03
N PRO A 77 26.23 0.70 -16.26
CA PRO A 77 27.45 1.51 -16.15
C PRO A 77 28.57 0.82 -15.37
N TYR A 78 28.23 -0.12 -14.48
CA TYR A 78 29.18 -0.85 -13.64
C TYR A 78 29.73 -2.12 -14.32
N TYR A 79 29.13 -2.54 -15.44
CA TYR A 79 29.64 -3.66 -16.26
C TYR A 79 30.83 -3.28 -17.15
N SER A 80 31.34 -2.04 -17.10
CA SER A 80 32.44 -1.60 -17.95
C SER A 80 33.75 -1.44 -17.17
N LYS A 81 34.71 -2.31 -17.54
CA LYS A 81 36.16 -2.31 -17.25
C LYS A 81 36.61 -2.87 -15.91
N GLY A 82 36.65 -4.20 -15.84
CA GLY A 82 37.47 -4.95 -14.88
C GLY A 82 37.13 -6.44 -14.86
N ASP A 83 37.79 -7.22 -15.71
CA ASP A 83 38.07 -8.66 -15.56
C ASP A 83 36.91 -9.59 -15.12
N TYR A 84 35.90 -9.77 -15.98
CA TYR A 84 34.86 -10.79 -15.80
C TYR A 84 35.31 -12.22 -16.13
N THR A 85 36.60 -12.49 -16.27
CA THR A 85 37.10 -13.86 -16.48
C THR A 85 37.13 -14.70 -15.19
N THR A 86 36.75 -14.17 -14.02
CA THR A 86 36.90 -14.92 -12.74
C THR A 86 35.65 -15.01 -11.85
N VAL A 87 34.49 -14.47 -12.23
CA VAL A 87 33.30 -14.46 -11.33
C VAL A 87 32.07 -15.10 -11.95
N VAL A 88 32.24 -16.20 -12.68
CA VAL A 88 31.19 -17.23 -12.74
C VAL A 88 31.44 -18.16 -11.56
N MET A 89 31.11 -17.71 -10.34
CA MET A 89 31.09 -18.60 -9.19
C MET A 89 29.77 -19.37 -9.17
N ASP A 90 29.90 -20.69 -9.15
CA ASP A 90 28.82 -21.68 -9.10
C ASP A 90 27.67 -21.22 -8.18
N SER A 91 26.43 -21.33 -8.69
CA SER A 91 25.23 -20.90 -7.95
C SER A 91 25.01 -21.70 -6.67
N ASN A 92 25.69 -22.85 -6.53
CA ASN A 92 25.64 -23.71 -5.35
C ASN A 92 26.59 -23.32 -4.20
N MET A 93 27.47 -22.32 -4.37
CA MET A 93 28.40 -21.94 -3.30
C MET A 93 27.78 -20.98 -2.29
N THR A 94 28.08 -21.22 -1.01
CA THR A 94 27.62 -20.37 0.10
C THR A 94 28.36 -19.02 0.07
N ALA A 95 27.72 -17.94 0.55
CA ALA A 95 28.29 -16.60 0.54
C ALA A 95 29.70 -16.51 1.16
N ASP A 96 29.95 -17.29 2.23
CA ASP A 96 31.24 -17.38 2.90
C ASP A 96 32.34 -18.01 2.03
N GLU A 97 31.99 -19.01 1.22
CA GLU A 97 32.92 -19.67 0.31
C GLU A 97 33.28 -18.76 -0.87
N LYS A 98 32.29 -18.02 -1.39
CA LYS A 98 32.51 -16.99 -2.42
C LYS A 98 33.47 -15.90 -1.92
N ARG A 99 33.27 -15.44 -0.67
CA ARG A 99 34.13 -14.43 -0.04
C ARG A 99 35.57 -14.93 0.11
N LYS A 100 35.79 -16.17 0.54
CA LYS A 100 37.14 -16.76 0.64
C LYS A 100 37.86 -16.83 -0.72
N HIS A 101 37.13 -17.14 -1.79
CA HIS A 101 37.71 -17.26 -3.12
C HIS A 101 38.16 -15.91 -3.70
N ILE A 102 37.34 -14.86 -3.49
CA ILE A 102 37.69 -13.49 -3.86
C ILE A 102 38.94 -13.01 -3.11
N LEU A 103 39.00 -13.25 -1.80
CA LEU A 103 40.16 -12.89 -0.97
C LEU A 103 41.45 -13.59 -1.42
N LYS A 104 41.35 -14.85 -1.88
CA LYS A 104 42.49 -15.60 -2.42
C LYS A 104 43.00 -15.03 -3.74
N GLY A 105 42.10 -14.58 -4.63
CA GLY A 105 42.47 -13.94 -5.89
C GLY A 105 43.21 -12.60 -5.70
N ILE A 106 42.77 -11.81 -4.73
CA ILE A 106 43.39 -10.51 -4.37
C ILE A 106 44.80 -10.71 -3.78
N ASN A 107 45.01 -11.76 -2.99
CA ASN A 107 46.33 -12.04 -2.41
C ASN A 107 47.34 -12.60 -3.41
N ASN A 108 46.88 -13.26 -4.48
CA ASN A 108 47.75 -13.82 -5.53
C ASN A 108 48.14 -12.82 -6.63
N THR A 109 47.59 -11.60 -6.60
CA THR A 109 47.88 -10.52 -7.56
C THR A 109 48.84 -9.46 -7.01
N LYS A 110 49.40 -9.68 -5.80
CA LYS A 110 50.52 -8.94 -5.22
C LYS A 110 51.81 -9.72 -5.39
#